data_AF-A0A8T5YLH4-F1
#
_entry.id   AF-A0A8T5YLH4-F1
#
_cell.length_a   1.000
_cell.length_b   1.000
_cell.length_c   1.000
_cell.angle_alpha   90.00
_cell.angle_beta   90.00
_cell.angle_gamma   90.00
#
_symmetry.space_group_name_H-M   'P 1'
#
loop_
_entity.id
_entity.type
_entity.pdbx_description
1 polymer ?
#
loop_
_entity_poly.entity_id
_entity_poly.type
_entity_poly.pdbx_seq_one_letter_code
_entity_poly.pdbx_strand_id
1 'polypeptide(L)'
;MTQFTQNTAMPSSLWQYWRGLSGWNFYFLVKFGLLWAGYLNFHPLLNLVFAAFLLMPIPRYSLHRLRHWIAVPIGFALFWHDTWLPGPESIMSQGSQVAGFSTDYLIDLVTRFINWQMIGAVFVLLVAWLFLSQWIRITVFVVAILLWLNVLTLAGPSFSLWPAGQPTTTVTTTGGNAAAT
;
A
#
# COMPACT_ATOMS: atom_id res chain seq x y z
N MET A 1 21.18 -55.89 25.14
CA MET A 1 20.17 -54.90 24.72
C MET A 1 20.43 -53.61 25.47
N THR A 2 21.04 -52.61 24.84
CA THR A 2 21.25 -51.28 25.44
C THR A 2 20.21 -50.31 24.88
N GLN A 3 19.29 -49.87 25.74
CA GLN A 3 18.23 -48.90 25.42
C GLN A 3 18.84 -47.49 25.37
N PHE A 4 18.89 -46.88 24.19
CA PHE A 4 19.20 -45.45 24.06
C PHE A 4 17.97 -44.64 24.44
N THR A 5 17.97 -44.05 25.64
CA THR A 5 16.98 -43.02 26.00
C THR A 5 17.34 -41.75 25.24
N GLN A 6 16.71 -41.53 24.08
CA GLN A 6 16.80 -40.24 23.40
C GLN A 6 15.93 -39.23 24.15
N ASN A 7 16.56 -38.48 25.06
CA ASN A 7 16.01 -37.20 25.50
C ASN A 7 16.14 -36.20 24.34
N THR A 8 15.09 -36.08 23.52
CA THR A 8 14.95 -34.98 22.57
C THR A 8 14.63 -33.70 23.33
N ALA A 9 15.67 -33.06 23.87
CA ALA A 9 15.60 -31.65 24.22
C ALA A 9 15.34 -30.87 22.93
N MET A 10 14.08 -30.56 22.64
CA MET A 10 13.71 -29.72 21.49
C MET A 10 14.27 -28.32 21.74
N PRO A 11 15.21 -27.81 20.94
CA PRO A 11 15.57 -26.40 21.03
C PRO A 11 14.36 -25.60 20.54
N SER A 12 13.67 -24.93 21.46
CA SER A 12 12.64 -23.94 21.15
C SER A 12 13.30 -22.73 20.50
N SER A 13 13.64 -22.86 19.22
CA SER A 13 14.32 -21.80 18.49
C SER A 13 13.34 -20.65 18.29
N LEU A 14 13.59 -19.53 18.97
CA LEU A 14 12.81 -18.30 18.78
C LEU A 14 12.80 -17.86 17.30
N TRP A 15 13.79 -18.32 16.52
CA TRP A 15 13.91 -18.22 15.07
C TRP A 15 12.78 -18.89 14.27
N GLN A 16 12.15 -19.95 14.76
CA GLN A 16 10.99 -20.58 14.10
C GLN A 16 9.73 -19.69 14.10
N TYR A 17 9.65 -18.71 15.01
CA TYR A 17 8.50 -17.79 15.08
C TYR A 17 8.61 -16.60 14.12
N TRP A 18 9.77 -16.41 13.48
CA TRP A 18 9.98 -15.41 12.43
C TRP A 18 9.36 -15.87 11.10
N ARG A 19 8.03 -15.84 11.08
CA ARG A 19 7.26 -16.05 9.85
C ARG A 19 7.30 -14.79 9.00
N GLY A 20 7.60 -14.95 7.71
CA GLY A 20 7.59 -13.84 6.76
C GLY A 20 6.22 -13.16 6.64
N LEU A 21 6.17 -12.01 5.98
CA LEU A 21 4.96 -11.20 5.76
C LEU A 21 3.80 -11.96 5.07
N SER A 22 4.01 -13.18 4.53
CA SER A 22 2.97 -13.97 3.85
C SER A 22 2.26 -13.15 2.77
N GLY A 23 0.91 -13.08 2.79
CA GLY A 23 0.10 -12.29 1.85
C GLY A 23 0.32 -10.78 1.92
N TRP A 24 0.88 -10.24 3.01
CA TRP A 24 1.21 -8.81 3.12
C TRP A 24 2.31 -8.38 2.16
N ASN A 25 3.13 -9.32 1.65
CA ASN A 25 4.08 -8.99 0.60
C ASN A 25 3.38 -8.43 -0.65
N PHE A 26 2.26 -9.04 -1.03
CA PHE A 26 1.48 -8.59 -2.17
C PHE A 26 0.90 -7.19 -1.95
N TYR A 27 0.42 -6.90 -0.74
CA TYR A 27 -0.03 -5.55 -0.36
C TYR A 27 1.05 -4.48 -0.60
N PHE A 28 2.29 -4.71 -0.14
CA PHE A 28 3.38 -3.77 -0.38
C PHE A 28 3.80 -3.69 -1.85
N LEU A 29 3.81 -4.82 -2.58
CA LEU A 29 4.09 -4.82 -4.02
C LEU A 29 3.06 -3.98 -4.79
N VAL A 30 1.78 -4.12 -4.48
CA VAL A 30 0.72 -3.29 -5.07
C VAL A 30 0.98 -1.82 -4.75
N LYS A 31 1.30 -1.47 -3.50
CA LYS A 31 1.67 -0.10 -3.14
C LYS A 31 2.87 0.42 -3.92
N PHE A 32 3.91 -0.39 -4.11
CA PHE A 32 5.08 0.03 -4.90
C PHE A 32 4.73 0.23 -6.38
N GLY A 33 3.91 -0.65 -6.96
CA GLY A 33 3.42 -0.47 -8.32
C GLY A 33 2.59 0.82 -8.47
N LEU A 34 1.73 1.12 -7.49
CA LEU A 34 0.93 2.34 -7.46
C LEU A 34 1.76 3.60 -7.23
N LEU A 35 2.77 3.52 -6.35
CA LEU A 35 3.74 4.59 -6.14
C LEU A 35 4.50 4.89 -7.43
N TRP A 36 4.97 3.84 -8.12
CA TRP A 36 5.68 3.99 -9.39
C TRP A 36 4.79 4.58 -10.49
N ALA A 37 3.50 4.25 -10.48
CA ALA A 37 2.50 4.84 -11.38
C ALA A 37 2.03 6.25 -10.95
N GLY A 38 2.49 6.78 -9.82
CA GLY A 38 2.16 8.13 -9.35
C GLY A 38 0.80 8.29 -8.65
N TYR A 39 0.15 7.18 -8.26
CA TYR A 39 -1.17 7.20 -7.61
C TYR A 39 -1.11 7.37 -6.08
N LEU A 40 0.07 7.20 -5.47
CA LEU A 40 0.24 7.26 -4.01
C LEU A 40 1.19 8.37 -3.58
N ASN A 41 0.79 9.11 -2.55
CA ASN A 41 1.69 9.93 -1.75
C ASN A 41 2.25 9.04 -0.62
N PHE A 42 3.25 8.25 -0.98
CA PHE A 42 3.73 7.17 -0.12
C PHE A 42 4.51 7.70 1.09
N HIS A 43 4.12 7.26 2.30
CA HIS A 43 4.81 7.58 3.55
C HIS A 43 5.71 6.42 3.99
N PRO A 44 7.03 6.44 3.72
CA PRO A 44 7.88 5.27 3.93
C PRO A 44 7.99 4.87 5.41
N LEU A 45 8.00 5.84 6.32
CA LEU A 45 8.17 5.59 7.74
C LEU A 45 6.96 4.85 8.32
N LEU A 46 5.74 5.31 8.03
CA LEU A 46 4.51 4.67 8.48
C LEU A 46 4.38 3.24 7.94
N ASN A 47 4.73 3.06 6.66
CA ASN A 47 4.74 1.74 6.03
C ASN A 47 5.82 0.82 6.63
N LEU A 48 6.97 1.36 7.05
CA LEU A 48 8.03 0.60 7.72
C LEU A 48 7.63 0.21 9.14
N VAL A 49 6.98 1.09 9.90
CA VAL A 49 6.42 0.77 11.23
C VAL A 49 5.37 -0.33 11.10
N PHE A 50 4.50 -0.26 10.09
CA PHE A 50 3.53 -1.32 9.80
C PHE A 50 4.20 -2.64 9.42
N ALA A 51 5.24 -2.61 8.58
CA ALA A 51 6.01 -3.81 8.24
C ALA A 51 6.71 -4.42 9.47
N ALA A 52 7.26 -3.58 10.36
CA ALA A 52 7.88 -4.03 11.62
C ALA A 52 6.85 -4.68 12.54
N PHE A 53 5.65 -4.10 12.67
CA PHE A 53 4.53 -4.70 13.41
C PHE A 53 4.13 -6.08 12.85
N LEU A 54 4.13 -6.24 11.53
CA LEU A 54 3.82 -7.51 10.88
C LEU A 54 4.94 -8.56 11.02
N LEU A 55 6.21 -8.14 11.04
CA LEU A 55 7.38 -9.01 11.20
C LEU A 55 7.62 -9.43 12.64
N MET A 56 7.06 -8.70 13.62
CA MET A 56 7.22 -9.00 15.04
C MET A 56 6.90 -10.48 15.32
N PRO A 57 7.87 -11.26 15.85
CA PRO A 57 7.68 -12.69 16.12
C PRO A 57 6.75 -12.86 17.32
N ILE A 58 5.66 -13.60 17.13
CA ILE A 58 4.70 -13.90 18.21
C ILE A 58 4.58 -15.43 18.34
N PRO A 59 4.81 -16.04 19.51
CA PRO A 59 4.84 -17.51 19.63
C PRO A 59 3.48 -18.22 19.49
N ARG A 60 2.37 -17.54 19.85
CA ARG A 60 1.02 -18.14 19.88
C ARG A 60 0.32 -18.06 18.53
N TYR A 61 -0.22 -19.19 18.07
CA TYR A 61 -1.01 -19.29 16.84
C TYR A 61 -2.24 -18.37 16.80
N SER A 62 -2.98 -18.26 17.91
CA SER A 62 -4.16 -17.38 18.00
C SER A 62 -3.82 -15.90 17.88
N LEU A 63 -2.67 -15.48 18.43
CA LEU A 63 -2.21 -14.09 18.33
C LEU A 63 -1.79 -13.73 16.91
N HIS A 64 -1.30 -14.70 16.12
CA HIS A 64 -1.06 -14.47 14.69
C HIS A 64 -2.37 -14.19 13.95
N ARG A 65 -3.43 -14.96 14.19
CA ARG A 65 -4.71 -14.72 13.53
C ARG A 65 -5.27 -13.35 13.93
N LEU A 66 -5.24 -13.02 15.22
CA LEU A 66 -5.65 -11.70 15.73
C LEU A 66 -4.83 -10.56 15.10
N ARG A 67 -3.51 -10.73 14.95
CA ARG A 67 -2.66 -9.75 14.27
C ARG A 67 -3.12 -9.49 12.85
N HIS A 68 -3.47 -10.52 12.07
CA HIS A 68 -3.96 -10.31 10.70
C HIS A 68 -5.32 -9.61 10.70
N TRP A 69 -6.22 -9.97 11.63
CA TRP A 69 -7.51 -9.29 11.78
C TRP A 69 -7.39 -7.81 12.12
N ILE A 70 -6.42 -7.42 12.95
CA ILE A 70 -6.13 -6.01 13.29
C ILE A 70 -5.32 -5.33 12.18
N ALA A 71 -4.43 -6.06 11.52
CA ALA A 71 -3.61 -5.52 10.44
C ALA A 71 -4.43 -5.20 9.19
N VAL A 72 -5.53 -5.92 8.92
CA VAL A 72 -6.44 -5.60 7.80
C VAL A 72 -7.00 -4.17 7.88
N PRO A 73 -7.69 -3.74 8.96
CA PRO A 73 -8.20 -2.38 9.05
C PRO A 73 -7.08 -1.35 9.11
N ILE A 74 -5.96 -1.63 9.81
CA ILE A 74 -4.81 -0.72 9.85
C ILE A 74 -4.19 -0.55 8.45
N GLY A 75 -3.97 -1.66 7.74
CA GLY A 75 -3.40 -1.67 6.40
C GLY A 75 -4.31 -0.96 5.40
N PHE A 76 -5.63 -1.10 5.54
CA PHE A 76 -6.59 -0.35 4.74
C PHE A 76 -6.55 1.15 5.06
N ALA A 77 -6.58 1.54 6.33
CA ALA A 77 -6.48 2.93 6.74
C ALA A 77 -5.17 3.58 6.27
N LEU A 78 -4.06 2.86 6.36
CA LEU A 78 -2.75 3.33 5.91
C LEU A 78 -2.67 3.40 4.38
N PHE A 79 -3.32 2.49 3.66
CA PHE A 79 -3.47 2.59 2.21
C PHE A 79 -4.33 3.78 1.79
N TRP A 80 -5.43 4.02 2.49
CA TRP A 80 -6.29 5.19 2.27
C TRP A 80 -5.53 6.49 2.51
N HIS A 81 -4.76 6.55 3.60
CA HIS A 81 -3.91 7.69 3.93
C HIS A 81 -2.80 7.94 2.90
N ASP A 82 -2.20 6.88 2.35
CA ASP A 82 -1.22 6.99 1.27
C ASP A 82 -1.86 7.40 -0.07
N THR A 83 -3.18 7.25 -0.22
CA THR A 83 -3.90 7.65 -1.43
C THR A 83 -4.45 9.07 -1.26
N TRP A 84 -4.54 9.83 -2.35
CA TRP A 84 -5.16 11.16 -2.37
C TRP A 84 -6.70 11.15 -2.21
N LEU A 85 -7.28 10.11 -1.60
CA LEU A 85 -8.73 9.95 -1.57
C LEU A 85 -9.39 11.04 -0.71
N PRO A 86 -10.53 11.61 -1.15
CA PRO A 86 -11.27 12.57 -0.36
C PRO A 86 -11.61 11.99 1.02
N GLY A 87 -11.42 12.77 2.09
CA GLY A 87 -11.74 12.33 3.44
C GLY A 87 -13.22 11.92 3.57
N PRO A 88 -13.57 10.98 4.47
CA PRO A 88 -14.94 10.46 4.60
C PRO A 88 -15.98 11.56 4.85
N GLU A 89 -15.60 12.67 5.48
CA GLU A 89 -16.42 13.88 5.66
C GLU A 89 -16.85 14.52 4.32
N SER A 90 -15.98 14.51 3.31
CA SER A 90 -16.31 15.03 1.98
C SER A 90 -17.33 14.14 1.26
N ILE A 91 -17.28 12.82 1.52
CA ILE A 91 -18.21 11.84 0.95
C ILE A 91 -19.56 11.95 1.65
N MET A 92 -19.61 12.23 2.95
CA MET A 92 -20.86 12.44 3.68
C MET A 92 -21.52 13.78 3.34
N SER A 93 -20.74 14.86 3.24
CA SER A 93 -21.26 16.19 2.90
C SER A 93 -21.73 16.31 1.44
N GLN A 94 -21.07 15.61 0.50
CA GLN A 94 -21.51 15.53 -0.90
C GLN A 94 -22.41 14.31 -1.18
N GLY A 95 -22.51 13.36 -0.26
CA GLY A 95 -23.28 12.11 -0.42
C GLY A 95 -24.77 12.32 -0.57
N SER A 96 -25.31 13.43 -0.01
CA SER A 96 -26.70 13.85 -0.24
C SER A 96 -26.97 14.22 -1.70
N GLN A 97 -25.96 14.69 -2.45
CA GLN A 97 -26.06 14.97 -3.89
C GLN A 97 -25.95 13.69 -4.74
N VAL A 98 -25.24 12.67 -4.23
CA VAL A 98 -25.11 11.35 -4.87
C VAL A 98 -26.36 10.48 -4.69
N ALA A 99 -27.12 10.71 -3.61
CA ALA A 99 -28.39 10.00 -3.33
C ALA A 99 -29.50 10.30 -4.36
N GLY A 100 -29.37 11.35 -5.16
CA GLY A 100 -30.28 11.69 -6.26
C GLY A 100 -29.91 11.06 -7.61
N PHE A 101 -28.83 10.30 -7.70
CA PHE A 101 -28.37 9.70 -8.95
C PHE A 101 -29.20 8.48 -9.37
N SER A 102 -29.48 8.37 -10.66
CA SER A 102 -30.13 7.18 -11.21
C SER A 102 -29.17 5.98 -11.16
N THR A 103 -29.73 4.77 -11.02
CA THR A 103 -28.96 3.52 -11.00
C THR A 103 -28.10 3.35 -12.26
N ASP A 104 -28.61 3.75 -13.42
CA ASP A 104 -27.86 3.68 -14.69
C ASP A 104 -26.65 4.63 -14.70
N TYR A 105 -26.78 5.83 -14.13
CA TYR A 105 -25.66 6.77 -14.00
C TYR A 105 -24.62 6.27 -12.98
N LEU A 106 -25.04 5.64 -11.89
CA LEU A 106 -24.12 5.01 -10.94
C LEU A 106 -23.31 3.89 -11.61
N ILE A 107 -23.93 3.09 -12.47
CA ILE A 107 -23.23 2.04 -13.23
C ILE A 107 -22.25 2.64 -14.25
N ASP A 108 -22.62 3.71 -14.96
CA ASP A 108 -21.71 4.43 -15.86
C ASP A 108 -20.52 5.05 -15.10
N LEU A 109 -20.76 5.63 -13.93
CA LEU A 109 -19.68 6.14 -13.06
C LEU A 109 -18.74 5.02 -12.60
N VAL A 110 -19.27 3.89 -12.13
CA VAL A 110 -18.45 2.76 -11.66
C VAL A 110 -17.63 2.18 -12.81
N THR A 111 -18.21 2.01 -13.99
CA THR A 111 -17.50 1.45 -15.16
C THR A 111 -16.41 2.39 -15.68
N ARG A 112 -16.60 3.71 -15.59
CA ARG A 112 -15.58 4.71 -15.94
C ARG A 112 -14.51 4.90 -14.86
N PHE A 113 -14.87 4.71 -13.59
CA PHE A 113 -13.92 4.77 -12.48
C PHE A 113 -12.99 3.55 -12.48
N ILE A 114 -13.50 2.39 -12.87
CA ILE A 114 -12.73 1.16 -12.98
C ILE A 114 -11.83 1.22 -14.22
N ASN A 115 -10.53 1.36 -13.99
CA ASN A 115 -9.54 1.20 -15.04
C ASN A 115 -9.17 -0.29 -15.22
N TRP A 116 -9.61 -0.91 -16.32
CA TRP A 116 -9.30 -2.30 -16.65
C TRP A 116 -7.80 -2.59 -16.83
N GLN A 117 -7.01 -1.61 -17.29
CA GLN A 117 -5.56 -1.75 -17.41
C GLN A 117 -4.92 -1.86 -16.02
N MET A 118 -5.40 -1.11 -15.04
CA MET A 118 -4.92 -1.21 -13.64
C MET A 118 -5.28 -2.56 -13.04
N ILE A 119 -6.50 -3.06 -13.27
CA ILE A 119 -6.90 -4.40 -12.85
C ILE A 119 -6.00 -5.46 -13.48
N GLY A 120 -5.75 -5.35 -14.80
CA GLY A 120 -4.84 -6.23 -15.51
C GLY A 120 -3.41 -6.18 -14.95
N ALA A 121 -2.91 -4.99 -14.64
CA ALA A 121 -1.58 -4.80 -14.04
C ALA A 121 -1.48 -5.43 -12.65
N VAL A 122 -2.51 -5.25 -11.79
CA VAL A 122 -2.58 -5.89 -10.46
C VAL A 122 -2.66 -7.42 -10.61
N PHE A 123 -3.42 -7.92 -11.58
CA PHE A 123 -3.50 -9.36 -11.86
C PHE A 123 -2.16 -9.94 -12.33
N VAL A 124 -1.48 -9.27 -13.26
CA VAL A 124 -0.13 -9.67 -13.70
C VAL A 124 0.85 -9.63 -12.52
N LEU A 125 0.80 -8.60 -11.68
CA LEU A 125 1.60 -8.50 -10.48
C LEU A 125 1.30 -9.63 -9.48
N LEU A 126 0.04 -10.04 -9.35
CA LEU A 126 -0.38 -11.17 -8.50
C LEU A 126 0.22 -12.48 -9.00
N VAL A 127 0.11 -12.75 -10.30
CA VAL A 127 0.68 -13.96 -10.91
C VAL A 127 2.20 -13.96 -10.79
N ALA A 128 2.85 -12.84 -11.09
CA ALA A 128 4.29 -12.67 -10.93
C ALA A 128 4.73 -12.90 -9.49
N TRP A 129 4.00 -12.36 -8.51
CA TRP A 129 4.28 -12.57 -7.09
C TRP A 129 4.14 -14.04 -6.69
N LEU A 130 3.04 -14.71 -7.08
CA LEU A 130 2.82 -16.12 -6.78
C LEU A 130 3.93 -17.00 -7.36
N PHE A 131 4.38 -16.69 -8.58
CA PHE A 131 5.44 -17.40 -9.26
C PHE A 131 6.82 -17.17 -8.62
N LEU A 132 7.23 -15.91 -8.42
CA LEU A 132 8.53 -15.58 -7.80
C LEU A 132 8.60 -16.05 -6.34
N SER A 133 7.48 -16.05 -5.61
CA SER A 133 7.45 -16.50 -4.22
C SER A 133 7.76 -18.00 -4.07
N GLN A 134 7.83 -18.78 -5.15
CA GLN A 134 8.28 -20.17 -5.13
C GLN A 134 9.80 -20.31 -5.08
N TRP A 135 10.54 -19.31 -5.57
CA TRP A 135 12.00 -19.37 -5.66
C TRP A 135 12.71 -18.46 -4.68
N ILE A 136 12.16 -17.27 -4.44
CA ILE A 136 12.81 -16.22 -3.65
C ILE A 136 11.91 -15.68 -2.54
N ARG A 137 12.53 -15.27 -1.43
CA ARG A 137 11.82 -14.71 -0.28
C ARG A 137 11.51 -13.23 -0.51
N ILE A 138 10.32 -12.95 -1.06
CA ILE A 138 9.84 -11.59 -1.40
C ILE A 138 9.92 -10.60 -0.23
N THR A 139 9.80 -11.08 1.02
CA THR A 139 9.91 -10.24 2.21
C THR A 139 11.21 -9.45 2.29
N VAL A 140 12.31 -10.03 1.80
CA VAL A 140 13.62 -9.37 1.82
C VAL A 140 13.62 -8.15 0.90
N PHE A 141 13.05 -8.29 -0.29
CA PHE A 141 12.93 -7.20 -1.26
C PHE A 141 11.99 -6.10 -0.77
N VAL A 142 10.83 -6.48 -0.20
CA VAL A 142 9.87 -5.50 0.36
C VAL A 142 10.54 -4.66 1.45
N VAL A 143 11.22 -5.28 2.40
CA VAL A 143 11.90 -4.57 3.49
C VAL A 143 13.06 -3.72 2.96
N ALA A 144 13.84 -4.23 2.00
CA ALA A 144 14.93 -3.48 1.39
C ALA A 144 14.42 -2.23 0.66
N ILE A 145 13.33 -2.34 -0.11
CA ILE A 145 12.70 -1.19 -0.78
C ILE A 145 12.15 -0.19 0.24
N LEU A 146 11.48 -0.64 1.31
CA LEU A 146 11.01 0.26 2.37
C LEU A 146 12.15 1.03 3.04
N LEU A 147 13.25 0.34 3.37
CA LEU A 147 14.43 0.97 3.94
C LEU A 147 15.05 1.97 2.97
N TRP A 148 15.21 1.58 1.71
CA TRP A 148 15.71 2.45 0.65
C TRP A 148 14.85 3.71 0.49
N LEU A 149 13.52 3.58 0.42
CA LEU A 149 12.59 4.72 0.33
C LEU A 149 12.65 5.62 1.58
N ASN A 150 12.85 5.06 2.77
CA ASN A 150 13.06 5.85 3.99
C ASN A 150 14.38 6.63 3.93
N VAL A 151 15.47 6.01 3.46
CA VAL A 151 16.76 6.70 3.32
C VAL A 151 16.67 7.82 2.28
N LEU A 152 16.00 7.58 1.14
CA LEU A 152 15.79 8.62 0.13
C LEU A 152 14.97 9.81 0.64
N THR A 153 13.98 9.57 1.50
CA THR A 153 13.15 10.66 2.07
C THR A 153 13.84 11.40 3.21
N LEU A 154 14.78 10.75 3.92
CA LEU A 154 15.53 11.36 5.03
C LEU A 154 16.84 12.04 4.60
N ALA A 155 17.50 11.52 3.56
CA ALA A 155 18.83 11.96 3.11
C ALA A 155 18.88 12.43 1.65
N GLY A 156 17.79 12.29 0.89
CA GLY A 156 17.74 12.76 -0.49
C GLY A 156 17.47 14.26 -0.59
N PRO A 157 18.02 14.95 -1.61
CA PRO A 157 17.33 16.08 -2.21
C PRO A 157 15.92 15.62 -2.57
N SER A 158 14.93 16.49 -2.47
CA SER A 158 13.56 16.24 -2.92
C SER A 158 13.54 15.98 -4.43
N PHE A 159 13.96 14.79 -4.85
CA PHE A 159 13.85 14.30 -6.21
C PHE A 159 12.40 13.96 -6.40
N SER A 160 11.69 14.87 -7.07
CA SER A 160 10.40 14.58 -7.66
C SER A 160 10.61 13.44 -8.65
N LEU A 161 10.22 12.22 -8.27
CA LEU A 161 10.14 11.05 -9.15
C LEU A 161 8.95 11.16 -10.14
N TRP A 162 8.38 12.36 -10.25
CA TRP A 162 7.22 12.67 -11.07
C TRP A 162 7.65 12.87 -12.52
N PRO A 163 6.96 12.28 -13.50
CA PRO A 163 7.10 12.70 -14.89
C PRO A 163 6.78 14.20 -14.98
N ALA A 164 7.75 15.05 -15.32
CA ALA A 164 7.54 16.48 -15.51
C ALA A 164 6.37 16.70 -16.48
N GLY A 165 5.20 17.08 -15.95
CA GLY A 165 3.97 16.94 -16.72
C GLY A 165 2.72 17.47 -16.02
N GLN A 166 2.83 18.58 -15.30
CA GLN A 166 1.68 19.47 -15.11
C GLN A 166 2.12 20.83 -15.66
N PRO A 167 1.68 21.22 -16.88
CA PRO A 167 1.78 22.62 -17.26
C PRO A 167 0.98 23.41 -16.24
N THR A 168 1.68 24.19 -15.43
CA THR A 168 1.07 25.27 -14.66
C THR A 168 0.56 26.27 -15.69
N THR A 169 -0.67 26.09 -16.16
CA THR A 169 -1.38 27.15 -16.85
C THR A 169 -1.71 28.19 -15.79
N THR A 170 -0.76 29.09 -15.55
CA THR A 170 -1.01 30.33 -14.83
C THR A 170 -2.08 31.05 -15.64
N VAL A 171 -3.33 30.98 -15.18
CA VAL A 171 -4.40 31.83 -15.69
C VAL A 171 -4.04 33.24 -15.28
N THR A 172 -3.34 33.95 -16.18
CA THR A 172 -3.25 35.40 -16.13
C THR A 172 -4.66 35.93 -16.28
N THR A 173 -5.28 36.28 -15.15
CA THR A 173 -6.47 37.13 -15.15
C THR A 173 -6.04 38.48 -15.72
N THR A 174 -6.36 38.69 -17.00
CA THR A 174 -6.32 40.02 -17.62
C THR A 174 -7.25 40.92 -16.82
N GLY A 175 -6.67 41.73 -15.93
CA GLY A 175 -7.36 42.85 -15.32
C GLY A 175 -7.79 43.82 -16.41
N GLY A 176 -9.10 43.84 -16.68
CA GLY A 176 -9.71 44.86 -17.52
C GLY A 176 -9.51 46.23 -16.88
N ASN A 177 -8.58 47.01 -17.41
CA ASN A 177 -8.55 48.44 -17.17
C ASN A 177 -9.55 49.11 -18.09
N ALA A 178 -10.56 49.69 -17.46
CA ALA A 178 -11.59 50.52 -18.03
C ALA A 178 -11.02 51.62 -18.92
N ALA A 179 -11.73 51.88 -20.02
CA ALA A 179 -11.52 53.03 -20.89
C ALA A 179 -11.67 54.33 -20.07
N ALA A 180 -10.69 55.21 -20.20
CA ALA A 180 -10.83 56.63 -19.86
C ALA A 180 -10.96 57.44 -21.15
N THR A 181 -11.78 58.46 -21.03
CA THR A 181 -12.38 59.34 -22.05
C THR A 181 -11.36 60.20 -22.79
#